data_AF-A0A2N2W982-F1
#
_entry.id   AF-A0A2N2W982-F1
#
_cell.length_a   1.000
_cell.length_b   1.000
_cell.length_c   1.000
_cell.angle_alpha   90.00
_cell.angle_beta   90.00
_cell.angle_gamma   90.00
#
_symmetry.space_group_name_H-M   'P 1'
#
loop_
_entity.id
_entity.type
_entity.pdbx_description
1 polymer ?
#
loop_
_entity_poly.entity_id
_entity_poly.type
_entity_poly.pdbx_seq_one_letter_code
_entity_poly.pdbx_strand_id
1 'polypeptide(L)'
;MPVKKISLSRLNTFLKLQCDNLRAAGLDAAEYKDYIIAMLFLKRVNDQFDIARIVREKNLRSEFPEISADDLAQELEEINAEEYEFFVPLLSRWKIEYVPSPEIIQAEKRRSEIQAKLNDPELSKEEKVKLGTELLGLPSGKPWYGISTVTENVGDALSIALNALEDSNDDVLQGVLSTTKFNAVNTKGEKLLSDEVLAEMLRDFNRMPLTDDQFEFPDLLGAAYEFLIKYFAESAGKKGGEFYTPSPVVQLMGKILQPAMNAEICDPTIGSGGLVINMRNYVEARYGTARNLTIHGQELK
;
A
#
# COMPACT_ATOMS: atom_id res chain seq x y z
N MET A 1 9.76 -16.22 22.39
CA MET A 1 10.74 -16.53 21.33
C MET A 1 10.88 -15.29 20.46
N PRO A 2 12.09 -14.87 20.04
CA PRO A 2 12.21 -13.74 19.14
C PRO A 2 11.49 -14.06 17.82
N VAL A 3 10.66 -13.13 17.35
CA VAL A 3 9.99 -13.25 16.05
C VAL A 3 11.08 -13.33 14.99
N LYS A 4 11.02 -14.35 14.14
CA LYS A 4 12.03 -14.56 13.09
C LYS A 4 11.85 -13.48 12.02
N LYS A 5 12.83 -12.58 11.91
CA LYS A 5 12.93 -11.57 10.86
C LYS A 5 12.73 -12.18 9.47
N ILE A 6 12.14 -11.40 8.57
CA ILE A 6 11.95 -11.75 7.16
C ILE A 6 13.31 -11.71 6.48
N SER A 7 13.68 -12.83 5.87
CA SER A 7 14.88 -12.91 5.04
C SER A 7 14.58 -12.58 3.58
N LEU A 8 15.59 -12.15 2.83
CA LEU A 8 15.46 -11.87 1.39
C LEU A 8 14.99 -13.13 0.65
N SER A 9 15.52 -14.30 1.01
CA SER A 9 15.08 -15.58 0.43
C SER A 9 13.60 -15.87 0.74
N ARG A 10 13.12 -15.58 1.96
CA ARG A 10 11.71 -15.76 2.32
C ARG A 10 10.81 -14.81 1.54
N LEU A 11 11.19 -13.53 1.43
CA LEU A 11 10.42 -12.54 0.68
C LEU A 11 10.40 -12.87 -0.82
N ASN A 12 11.54 -13.21 -1.41
CA ASN A 12 11.62 -13.60 -2.82
C ASN A 12 10.77 -14.84 -3.12
N THR A 13 10.75 -15.82 -2.20
CA THR A 13 9.90 -17.02 -2.34
C THR A 13 8.43 -16.64 -2.30
N PHE A 14 8.04 -15.77 -1.38
CA PHE A 14 6.67 -15.25 -1.30
C PHE A 14 6.27 -14.50 -2.59
N LEU A 15 7.09 -13.56 -3.04
CA LEU A 15 6.82 -12.76 -4.23
C LEU A 15 6.74 -13.63 -5.50
N LYS A 16 7.64 -14.61 -5.62
CA LYS A 16 7.60 -15.59 -6.71
C LYS A 16 6.29 -16.38 -6.70
N LEU A 17 5.84 -16.84 -5.54
CA LEU A 17 4.57 -17.55 -5.40
C LEU A 17 3.39 -16.68 -5.85
N GLN A 18 3.35 -15.40 -5.46
CA GLN A 18 2.31 -14.48 -5.92
C GLN A 18 2.33 -14.30 -7.45
N CYS A 19 3.52 -14.17 -8.05
CA CYS A 19 3.65 -14.10 -9.51
C CYS A 19 3.15 -15.38 -10.18
N ASP A 20 3.49 -16.56 -9.63
CA ASP A 20 3.09 -17.85 -10.17
C ASP A 20 1.57 -18.05 -10.06
N ASN A 21 0.93 -17.56 -8.99
CA ASN A 21 -0.54 -17.56 -8.83
C ASN A 21 -1.24 -16.71 -9.90
N LEU A 22 -0.75 -15.50 -10.17
CA LEU A 22 -1.31 -14.63 -11.22
C LEU A 22 -1.07 -15.21 -12.62
N ARG A 23 0.09 -15.84 -12.85
CA ARG A 23 0.36 -16.57 -14.09
C ARG A 23 -0.60 -17.75 -14.28
N ALA A 24 -0.92 -18.48 -13.21
CA ALA A 24 -1.90 -19.55 -13.23
C ALA A 24 -3.33 -19.04 -13.50
N ALA A 25 -3.64 -17.80 -13.14
CA ALA A 25 -4.88 -17.11 -13.50
C ALA A 25 -4.93 -16.64 -14.97
N GLY A 26 -3.85 -16.82 -15.73
CA GLY A 26 -3.80 -16.57 -17.17
C GLY A 26 -3.14 -15.27 -17.60
N LEU A 27 -2.54 -14.51 -16.66
CA LEU A 27 -1.82 -13.28 -16.97
C LEU A 27 -0.39 -13.58 -17.44
N ASP A 28 0.11 -12.80 -18.40
CA ASP A 28 1.52 -12.82 -18.78
C ASP A 28 2.39 -11.93 -17.87
N ALA A 29 3.71 -12.01 -18.03
CA ALA A 29 4.65 -11.26 -17.19
C ALA A 29 4.58 -9.74 -17.35
N ALA A 30 4.19 -9.24 -18.52
CA ALA A 30 3.99 -7.82 -18.74
C ALA A 30 2.72 -7.32 -18.03
N GLU A 31 1.72 -8.19 -17.88
CA GLU A 31 0.47 -7.90 -17.18
C GLU A 31 0.60 -8.05 -15.67
N TYR A 32 1.04 -9.20 -15.15
CA TYR A 32 0.99 -9.44 -13.70
C TYR A 32 1.99 -8.60 -12.90
N LYS A 33 3.04 -8.04 -13.53
CA LYS A 33 4.06 -7.23 -12.83
C LYS A 33 3.45 -6.05 -12.09
N ASP A 34 2.49 -5.37 -12.71
CA ASP A 34 1.89 -4.14 -12.18
C ASP A 34 1.08 -4.46 -10.92
N TYR A 35 0.32 -5.56 -10.92
CA TYR A 35 -0.45 -6.01 -9.76
C TYR A 35 0.45 -6.37 -8.57
N ILE A 36 1.56 -7.08 -8.81
CA ILE A 36 2.52 -7.45 -7.75
C ILE A 36 3.15 -6.20 -7.15
N ILE A 37 3.61 -5.27 -8.00
CA ILE A 37 4.27 -4.04 -7.56
C ILE A 37 3.29 -3.15 -6.79
N ALA A 38 2.08 -2.93 -7.32
CA ALA A 38 1.06 -2.11 -6.68
C ALA A 38 0.66 -2.66 -5.30
N MET A 39 0.47 -3.98 -5.19
CA MET A 39 0.14 -4.59 -3.90
C MET A 39 1.28 -4.56 -2.90
N LEU A 40 2.52 -4.78 -3.35
CA LEU A 40 3.70 -4.68 -2.50
C LEU A 40 3.87 -3.26 -1.97
N PHE A 41 3.73 -2.27 -2.85
CA PHE A 41 3.81 -0.85 -2.50
C PHE A 41 2.70 -0.45 -1.52
N LEU A 42 1.44 -0.75 -1.84
CA LEU A 42 0.29 -0.43 -0.98
C LEU A 42 0.46 -1.05 0.42
N LYS A 43 0.90 -2.30 0.51
CA LYS A 43 1.16 -2.96 1.79
C LYS A 43 2.28 -2.27 2.58
N ARG A 44 3.40 -1.99 1.91
CA ARG A 44 4.57 -1.36 2.53
C ARG A 44 4.24 0.03 3.06
N VAL A 45 3.59 0.86 2.25
CA VAL A 45 3.22 2.23 2.63
C VAL A 45 2.31 2.22 3.86
N ASN A 46 1.32 1.33 3.88
CA ASN A 46 0.47 1.13 5.05
C ASN A 46 1.24 0.73 6.31
N ASP A 47 2.12 -0.25 6.20
CA ASP A 47 2.92 -0.73 7.32
C ASP A 47 3.85 0.34 7.90
N GLN A 48 4.42 1.20 7.05
CA GLN A 48 5.22 2.34 7.51
C GLN A 48 4.36 3.43 8.12
N PHE A 49 3.22 3.72 7.51
CA PHE A 49 2.28 4.70 8.03
C PHE A 49 1.79 4.33 9.43
N ASP A 50 1.47 3.06 9.68
CA ASP A 50 1.05 2.60 11.01
C ASP A 50 2.13 2.85 12.07
N ILE A 51 3.41 2.59 11.75
CA ILE A 51 4.54 2.91 12.64
C ILE A 51 4.68 4.42 12.83
N ALA A 52 4.66 5.17 11.73
CA ALA A 52 4.83 6.62 11.75
C ALA A 52 3.72 7.30 12.56
N ARG A 53 2.48 6.81 12.47
CA ARG A 53 1.32 7.29 13.23
C ARG A 53 1.49 7.07 14.74
N ILE A 54 2.06 5.93 15.16
CA ILE A 54 2.41 5.68 16.57
C ILE A 54 3.49 6.66 17.06
N VAL A 55 4.50 6.90 16.23
CA VAL A 55 5.58 7.86 16.55
C VAL A 55 5.01 9.27 16.68
N ARG A 56 4.18 9.70 15.72
CA ARG A 56 3.50 10.99 15.73
C ARG A 56 2.60 11.15 16.95
N GLU A 57 1.79 10.14 17.28
CA GLU A 57 0.94 10.15 18.48
C GLU A 57 1.79 10.38 19.74
N LYS A 58 2.91 9.67 19.86
CA LYS A 58 3.82 9.83 20.99
C LYS A 58 4.43 11.23 21.04
N ASN A 59 4.82 11.79 19.90
CA ASN A 59 5.38 13.15 19.80
C ASN A 59 4.34 14.19 20.22
N LEU A 60 3.12 14.12 19.65
CA LEU A 60 2.01 15.02 19.97
C LEU A 60 1.64 14.98 21.46
N ARG A 61 1.56 13.79 22.06
CA ARG A 61 1.30 13.67 23.51
C ARG A 61 2.44 14.20 24.38
N SER A 62 3.67 14.18 23.87
CA SER A 62 4.83 14.71 24.60
C SER A 62 4.88 16.24 24.52
N GLU A 63 4.48 16.81 23.38
CA GLU A 63 4.43 18.26 23.15
C GLU A 63 3.18 18.91 23.75
N PHE A 64 2.05 18.20 23.69
CA PHE A 64 0.74 18.62 24.20
C PHE A 64 0.18 17.59 25.19
N PRO A 65 0.62 17.60 26.47
CA PRO A 65 0.21 16.59 27.45
C PRO A 65 -1.30 16.54 27.72
N GLU A 66 -2.01 17.66 27.52
CA GLU A 66 -3.45 17.80 27.76
C GLU A 66 -4.28 17.76 26.45
N ILE A 67 -3.70 17.26 25.34
CA ILE A 67 -4.42 17.14 24.07
C ILE A 67 -5.66 16.27 24.22
N SER A 68 -6.81 16.75 23.74
CA SER A 68 -8.04 15.97 23.76
C SER A 68 -7.96 14.80 22.78
N ALA A 69 -8.79 13.77 22.99
CA ALA A 69 -8.82 12.64 22.06
C ALA A 69 -9.27 13.05 20.64
N ASP A 70 -10.16 14.04 20.54
CA ASP A 70 -10.68 14.54 19.27
C ASP A 70 -9.62 15.37 18.52
N ASP A 71 -8.91 16.24 19.23
CA ASP A 71 -7.83 17.04 18.63
C ASP A 71 -6.68 16.15 18.20
N LEU A 72 -6.31 15.17 19.03
CA LEU A 72 -5.29 14.18 18.65
C LEU A 72 -5.69 13.40 17.41
N ALA A 73 -6.95 12.99 17.30
CA ALA A 73 -7.43 12.28 16.12
C ALA A 73 -7.35 13.15 14.86
N GLN A 74 -7.62 14.45 14.95
CA GLN A 74 -7.46 15.38 13.83
C GLN A 74 -5.99 15.56 13.45
N GLU A 75 -5.12 15.79 14.44
CA GLU A 75 -3.68 15.98 14.23
C GLU A 75 -2.98 14.76 13.61
N LEU A 76 -3.46 13.55 13.90
CA LEU A 76 -2.96 12.31 13.29
C LEU A 76 -3.37 12.15 11.82
N GLU A 77 -4.36 12.91 11.34
CA GLU A 77 -4.85 12.86 9.97
C GLU A 77 -4.29 14.01 9.10
N GLU A 78 -3.32 14.76 9.62
CA GLU A 78 -2.57 15.78 8.87
C GLU A 78 -1.71 15.11 7.77
N ILE A 79 -1.92 15.51 6.51
CA ILE A 79 -1.31 14.87 5.33
C ILE A 79 0.21 15.04 5.32
N ASN A 80 0.70 16.25 5.55
CA ASN A 80 2.12 16.60 5.41
C ASN A 80 2.88 16.60 6.74
N ALA A 81 2.50 15.70 7.65
CA ALA A 81 3.19 15.53 8.92
C ALA A 81 4.65 15.08 8.71
N GLU A 82 5.58 15.62 9.50
CA GLU A 82 7.02 15.33 9.39
C GLU A 82 7.35 13.83 9.53
N GLU A 83 6.58 13.10 10.34
CA GLU A 83 6.77 11.67 10.53
C GLU A 83 6.33 10.81 9.33
N TYR A 84 5.47 11.35 8.46
CA TYR A 84 4.86 10.59 7.37
C TYR A 84 5.71 10.70 6.10
N GLU A 85 6.23 9.56 5.62
CA GLU A 85 6.81 9.48 4.28
C GLU A 85 5.73 9.60 3.20
N PHE A 86 4.60 8.92 3.44
CA PHE A 86 3.37 9.07 2.68
C PHE A 86 2.20 9.08 3.66
N PHE A 87 1.24 9.96 3.43
CA PHE A 87 -0.03 9.92 4.13
C PHE A 87 -0.91 8.81 3.56
N VAL A 88 -1.49 7.98 4.44
CA VAL A 88 -2.44 6.94 4.03
C VAL A 88 -3.86 7.36 4.42
N PRO A 89 -4.66 7.86 3.46
CA PRO A 89 -6.02 8.26 3.75
C PRO A 89 -6.84 7.04 4.15
N LEU A 90 -7.95 7.30 4.84
CA LEU A 90 -8.81 6.23 5.37
C LEU A 90 -9.06 5.15 4.33
N LEU A 91 -9.54 5.48 3.13
CA LEU A 91 -9.88 4.51 2.07
C LEU A 91 -8.72 3.61 1.61
N SER A 92 -7.48 4.03 1.85
CA SER A 92 -6.26 3.30 1.46
C SER A 92 -5.69 2.43 2.57
N ARG A 93 -6.30 2.43 3.76
CA ARG A 93 -5.78 1.71 4.93
C ARG A 93 -5.94 0.20 4.82
N TRP A 94 -4.86 -0.52 5.10
CA TRP A 94 -4.75 -1.97 4.98
C TRP A 94 -5.59 -2.70 6.03
N LYS A 95 -5.48 -2.24 7.28
CA LYS A 95 -6.26 -2.67 8.43
C LYS A 95 -6.68 -1.44 9.20
N ILE A 96 -7.92 -1.44 9.66
CA ILE A 96 -8.38 -0.51 10.67
C ILE A 96 -9.13 -1.31 11.71
N GLU A 97 -8.90 -1.01 12.99
CA GLU A 97 -9.67 -1.60 14.07
C GLU A 97 -11.14 -1.20 13.98
N TYR A 98 -11.47 0.07 13.63
CA TYR A 98 -12.84 0.56 13.42
C TYR A 98 -12.80 2.04 12.96
N VAL A 99 -13.39 2.38 11.80
CA VAL A 99 -13.88 3.76 11.55
C VAL A 99 -15.31 3.67 11.03
N PRO A 100 -16.30 3.66 11.92
CA PRO A 100 -17.64 4.06 11.55
C PRO A 100 -17.52 5.53 11.13
N SER A 101 -18.08 5.90 9.99
CA SER A 101 -18.30 7.32 9.77
C SER A 101 -19.10 7.88 10.96
N PRO A 102 -18.96 9.15 11.34
CA PRO A 102 -19.79 9.75 12.38
C PRO A 102 -21.28 9.45 12.17
N GLU A 103 -21.72 9.34 10.92
CA GLU A 103 -23.07 8.91 10.52
C GLU A 103 -23.37 7.45 10.87
N ILE A 104 -22.42 6.51 10.68
CA ILE A 104 -22.56 5.10 11.09
C ILE A 104 -22.51 4.96 12.61
N ILE A 105 -21.67 5.71 13.34
CA ILE A 105 -21.67 5.73 14.83
C ILE A 105 -23.04 6.18 15.34
N GLN A 106 -23.53 7.29 14.78
CA GLN A 106 -24.82 7.86 15.15
C GLN A 106 -25.96 6.91 14.79
N ALA A 107 -25.89 6.27 13.62
CA ALA A 107 -26.87 5.27 13.20
C ALA A 107 -26.85 4.03 14.09
N GLU A 108 -25.69 3.50 14.47
CA GLU A 108 -25.57 2.33 15.36
C GLU A 108 -26.04 2.64 16.77
N LYS A 109 -25.65 3.78 17.34
CA LYS A 109 -26.15 4.27 18.63
C LYS A 109 -27.68 4.42 18.59
N ARG A 110 -28.21 4.99 17.51
CA ARG A 110 -29.65 5.15 17.30
C ARG A 110 -30.38 3.81 17.15
N ARG A 111 -29.80 2.83 16.45
CA ARG A 111 -30.34 1.45 16.36
C ARG A 111 -30.47 0.83 17.76
N SER A 112 -29.45 0.96 18.61
CA SER A 112 -29.47 0.44 19.98
C SER A 112 -30.54 1.12 20.85
N GLU A 113 -30.70 2.44 20.75
CA GLU A 113 -31.76 3.19 21.47
C GLU A 113 -33.17 2.78 21.03
N ILE A 114 -33.39 2.64 19.72
CA ILE A 114 -34.68 2.21 19.15
C ILE A 114 -35.00 0.78 19.62
N GLN A 115 -34.01 -0.12 19.59
CA GLN A 115 -34.19 -1.50 20.04
C GLN A 115 -34.52 -1.59 21.54
N ALA A 116 -33.90 -0.75 22.37
CA ALA A 116 -34.22 -0.67 23.80
C ALA A 116 -35.66 -0.20 24.05
N LYS A 117 -36.15 0.79 23.28
CA LYS A 117 -37.53 1.27 23.36
C LYS A 117 -38.55 0.26 22.84
N LEU A 118 -38.21 -0.49 21.78
CA LEU A 118 -39.09 -1.55 21.25
C LEU A 118 -39.28 -2.72 22.23
N ASN A 119 -38.34 -2.92 23.15
CA ASN A 119 -38.43 -3.91 24.22
C ASN A 119 -39.31 -3.46 25.41
N ASP A 120 -39.79 -2.22 25.43
CA ASP A 120 -40.72 -1.73 26.45
C ASP A 120 -42.12 -2.34 26.22
N PRO A 121 -42.66 -3.11 27.20
CA PRO A 121 -43.97 -3.75 27.08
C PRO A 121 -45.14 -2.75 27.06
N GLU A 122 -44.97 -1.52 27.53
CA GLU A 122 -46.03 -0.48 27.54
C GLU A 122 -46.08 0.35 26.24
N LEU A 123 -45.16 0.12 25.30
CA LEU A 123 -45.07 0.91 24.07
C LEU A 123 -46.28 0.68 23.15
N SER A 124 -46.90 1.77 22.69
CA SER A 124 -48.11 1.71 21.86
C SER A 124 -47.84 1.09 20.48
N LYS A 125 -48.88 0.52 19.85
CA LYS A 125 -48.77 -0.10 18.52
C LYS A 125 -48.32 0.88 17.43
N GLU A 126 -48.76 2.13 17.50
CA GLU A 126 -48.39 3.18 16.53
C GLU A 126 -46.92 3.59 16.67
N GLU A 127 -46.41 3.69 17.91
CA GLU A 127 -45.00 4.00 18.17
C GLU A 127 -44.07 2.86 17.74
N LYS A 128 -44.49 1.59 17.92
CA LYS A 128 -43.74 0.43 17.42
C LYS A 128 -43.56 0.46 15.90
N VAL A 129 -44.62 0.80 15.16
CA VAL A 129 -44.57 0.92 13.68
C VAL A 129 -43.65 2.06 13.24
N LYS A 130 -43.73 3.20 13.92
CA LYS A 130 -42.88 4.37 13.63
C LYS A 130 -41.39 4.08 13.85
N LEU A 131 -41.05 3.50 15.00
CA LEU A 131 -39.68 3.12 15.36
C LEU A 131 -39.12 2.01 14.45
N GLY A 132 -39.96 1.04 14.05
CA GLY A 132 -39.57 0.00 13.09
C GLY A 132 -39.27 0.55 11.70
N THR A 133 -40.03 1.56 11.25
CA THR A 133 -39.81 2.23 9.96
C THR A 133 -38.52 3.06 9.97
N GLU A 134 -38.25 3.76 11.09
CA GLU A 134 -37.01 4.50 11.30
C GLU A 134 -35.79 3.57 11.31
N LEU A 135 -35.89 2.42 11.99
CA LEU A 135 -34.82 1.41 12.04
C LEU A 135 -34.43 0.86 10.67
N LEU A 136 -35.41 0.69 9.78
CA LEU A 136 -35.21 0.24 8.40
C LEU A 136 -34.55 1.31 7.51
N GLY A 137 -34.72 2.59 7.85
CA GLY A 137 -34.16 3.73 7.09
C GLY A 137 -32.75 4.16 7.51
N LEU A 138 -32.23 3.66 8.62
CA LEU A 138 -30.86 3.96 9.06
C LEU A 138 -29.84 3.28 8.11
N PRO A 139 -28.69 3.93 7.81
CA PRO A 139 -27.63 3.28 7.06
C PRO A 139 -27.14 2.04 7.81
N SER A 140 -26.99 0.93 7.09
CA SER A 140 -26.42 -0.33 7.60
C SER A 140 -25.16 -0.64 6.81
N GLY A 141 -24.04 -0.03 7.19
CA GLY A 141 -22.74 -0.47 6.69
C GLY A 141 -22.23 -1.61 7.56
N LYS A 142 -21.61 -2.63 6.97
CA LYS A 142 -20.64 -3.40 7.75
C LYS A 142 -19.52 -2.42 8.15
N PRO A 143 -19.06 -2.42 9.40
CA PRO A 143 -17.88 -1.65 9.77
C PRO A 143 -16.74 -1.99 8.80
N TRP A 144 -16.10 -0.95 8.27
CA TRP A 144 -14.99 -1.10 7.36
C TRP A 144 -13.70 -1.28 8.17
N TYR A 145 -13.03 -2.42 7.98
CA TYR A 145 -11.85 -2.83 8.76
C TYR A 145 -10.55 -2.71 7.95
N GLY A 146 -10.55 -1.86 6.93
CA GLY A 146 -9.46 -1.78 5.97
C GLY A 146 -9.60 -2.75 4.80
N ILE A 147 -8.77 -2.53 3.78
CA ILE A 147 -8.79 -3.23 2.50
C ILE A 147 -8.59 -4.75 2.67
N SER A 148 -7.79 -5.18 3.64
CA SER A 148 -7.48 -6.60 3.87
C SER A 148 -8.68 -7.48 4.24
N THR A 149 -9.83 -6.89 4.53
CA THR A 149 -11.08 -7.59 4.88
C THR A 149 -12.10 -7.64 3.74
N VAL A 150 -11.82 -7.00 2.61
CA VAL A 150 -12.70 -6.96 1.45
C VAL A 150 -12.69 -8.32 0.73
N THR A 151 -13.87 -8.88 0.48
CA THR A 151 -14.04 -10.17 -0.20
C THR A 151 -14.90 -10.08 -1.47
N GLU A 152 -15.55 -8.94 -1.71
CA GLU A 152 -16.43 -8.68 -2.85
C GLU A 152 -16.04 -7.35 -3.48
N ASN A 153 -16.10 -7.25 -4.81
CA ASN A 153 -15.66 -6.07 -5.57
C ASN A 153 -14.25 -5.62 -5.16
N VAL A 154 -13.35 -6.59 -4.98
CA VAL A 154 -12.00 -6.36 -4.45
C VAL A 154 -11.21 -5.45 -5.40
N GLY A 155 -11.39 -5.62 -6.71
CA GLY A 155 -10.74 -4.77 -7.70
C GLY A 155 -11.16 -3.29 -7.61
N ASP A 156 -12.43 -3.01 -7.33
CA ASP A 156 -12.92 -1.64 -7.12
C ASP A 156 -12.32 -1.05 -5.84
N ALA A 157 -12.33 -1.81 -4.74
CA ALA A 157 -11.75 -1.39 -3.48
C ALA A 157 -10.25 -1.05 -3.61
N LEU A 158 -9.48 -1.89 -4.32
CA LEU A 158 -8.06 -1.64 -4.60
C LEU A 158 -7.85 -0.41 -5.48
N SER A 159 -8.68 -0.23 -6.51
CA SER A 159 -8.59 0.92 -7.40
C SER A 159 -8.89 2.23 -6.66
N ILE A 160 -9.92 2.24 -5.81
CA ILE A 160 -10.28 3.38 -4.95
C ILE A 160 -9.13 3.69 -3.98
N ALA A 161 -8.57 2.66 -3.36
CA ALA A 161 -7.45 2.81 -2.42
C ALA A 161 -6.20 3.39 -3.07
N LEU A 162 -5.82 2.92 -4.25
CA LEU A 162 -4.63 3.44 -4.95
C LEU A 162 -4.84 4.88 -5.43
N ASN A 163 -6.03 5.20 -5.95
CA ASN A 163 -6.34 6.57 -6.36
C ASN A 163 -6.34 7.52 -5.17
N ALA A 164 -6.98 7.15 -4.05
CA ALA A 164 -6.98 8.00 -2.86
C ALA A 164 -5.57 8.21 -2.28
N LEU A 165 -4.73 7.17 -2.32
CA LEU A 165 -3.33 7.25 -1.88
C LEU A 165 -2.54 8.19 -2.81
N GLU A 166 -2.75 8.10 -4.12
CA GLU A 166 -2.14 8.99 -5.10
C GLU A 166 -2.59 10.45 -4.91
N ASP A 167 -3.90 10.69 -4.77
CA ASP A 167 -4.49 12.03 -4.59
C ASP A 167 -4.02 12.71 -3.30
N SER A 168 -3.74 11.94 -2.24
CA SER A 168 -3.27 12.49 -0.96
C SER A 168 -1.76 12.76 -0.92
N ASN A 169 -1.02 12.32 -1.94
CA ASN A 169 0.44 12.47 -2.04
C ASN A 169 0.80 12.88 -3.48
N ASP A 170 0.07 13.86 -4.02
CA ASP A 170 0.11 14.26 -5.42
C ASP A 170 1.46 14.87 -5.86
N ASP A 171 2.20 15.44 -4.92
CA ASP A 171 3.53 15.98 -5.10
C ASP A 171 4.57 14.92 -5.51
N VAL A 172 4.38 13.66 -5.10
CA VAL A 172 5.32 12.56 -5.37
C VAL A 172 4.71 11.43 -6.21
N LEU A 173 3.44 11.07 -5.99
CA LEU A 173 2.84 9.85 -6.54
C LEU A 173 1.97 10.06 -7.78
N GLN A 174 1.79 11.30 -8.25
CA GLN A 174 0.92 11.60 -9.38
C GLN A 174 1.25 10.74 -10.62
N GLY A 175 0.25 9.99 -11.09
CA GLY A 175 0.32 9.11 -12.25
C GLY A 175 1.11 7.81 -12.04
N VAL A 176 1.49 7.48 -10.81
CA VAL A 176 2.30 6.28 -10.49
C VAL A 176 1.41 5.08 -10.21
N LEU A 177 0.38 5.23 -9.36
CA LEU A 177 -0.40 4.11 -8.84
C LEU A 177 -1.65 3.82 -9.66
N SER A 178 -2.22 4.83 -10.31
CA SER A 178 -3.41 4.72 -11.15
C SER A 178 -3.22 3.90 -12.44
N THR A 179 -1.99 3.41 -12.68
CA THR A 179 -1.61 2.61 -13.86
C THR A 179 -2.16 1.17 -13.78
N THR A 180 -2.32 0.63 -12.57
CA THR A 180 -2.73 -0.76 -12.36
C THR A 180 -4.25 -0.91 -12.43
N LYS A 181 -4.74 -1.78 -13.33
CA LYS A 181 -6.17 -1.96 -13.60
C LYS A 181 -6.71 -3.26 -13.01
N PHE A 182 -7.10 -3.24 -11.73
CA PHE A 182 -7.66 -4.42 -11.05
C PHE A 182 -8.98 -4.94 -11.63
N ASN A 183 -9.73 -4.10 -12.34
CA ASN A 183 -10.96 -4.49 -13.05
C ASN A 183 -10.77 -4.63 -14.56
N ALA A 184 -9.54 -4.88 -15.02
CA ALA A 184 -9.28 -5.13 -16.43
C ALA A 184 -10.13 -6.32 -16.93
N VAL A 185 -10.65 -6.19 -18.15
CA VAL A 185 -11.45 -7.22 -18.82
C VAL A 185 -10.79 -7.67 -20.11
N ASN A 186 -10.96 -8.94 -20.47
CA ASN A 186 -10.51 -9.46 -21.74
C ASN A 186 -11.44 -9.00 -22.89
N THR A 187 -11.11 -9.39 -24.13
CA THR A 187 -11.90 -9.06 -25.33
C THR A 187 -13.35 -9.59 -25.31
N LYS A 188 -13.68 -10.49 -24.38
CA LYS A 188 -15.02 -11.06 -24.19
C LYS A 188 -15.82 -10.36 -23.07
N GLY A 189 -15.22 -9.36 -22.41
CA GLY A 189 -15.84 -8.64 -21.28
C GLY A 189 -15.74 -9.38 -19.94
N GLU A 190 -14.93 -10.44 -19.85
CA GLU A 190 -14.71 -11.18 -18.60
C GLU A 190 -13.54 -10.54 -17.85
N LYS A 191 -13.66 -10.39 -16.51
CA LYS A 191 -12.57 -9.88 -15.67
C LYS A 191 -11.31 -10.76 -15.82
N LEU A 192 -10.14 -10.13 -15.98
CA LEU A 192 -8.85 -10.82 -16.03
C LEU A 192 -8.51 -11.49 -14.70
N LEU A 193 -8.85 -10.84 -13.59
CA LEU A 193 -8.69 -11.36 -12.24
C LEU A 193 -10.04 -11.42 -11.55
N SER A 194 -10.35 -12.56 -10.94
CA SER A 194 -11.55 -12.71 -10.13
C SER A 194 -11.35 -12.10 -8.73
N ASP A 195 -12.44 -11.74 -8.07
CA ASP A 195 -12.38 -11.21 -6.71
C ASP A 195 -11.78 -12.23 -5.73
N GLU A 196 -11.94 -13.53 -5.98
CA GLU A 196 -11.33 -14.59 -5.18
C GLU A 196 -9.80 -14.56 -5.23
N VAL A 197 -9.21 -14.36 -6.43
CA VAL A 197 -7.76 -14.26 -6.62
C VAL A 197 -7.22 -13.00 -5.93
N LEU A 198 -7.91 -11.86 -6.09
CA LEU A 198 -7.52 -10.61 -5.44
C LEU A 198 -7.65 -10.68 -3.91
N ALA A 199 -8.72 -11.29 -3.40
CA ALA A 199 -8.90 -11.52 -1.97
C ALA A 199 -7.83 -12.46 -1.41
N GLU A 200 -7.41 -13.48 -2.17
CA GLU A 200 -6.31 -14.36 -1.78
C GLU A 200 -4.99 -13.60 -1.69
N MET A 201 -4.70 -12.76 -2.68
CA MET A 201 -3.53 -11.89 -2.68
C MET A 201 -3.51 -10.96 -1.45
N LEU A 202 -4.63 -10.32 -1.13
CA LEU A 202 -4.78 -9.53 0.09
C LEU A 202 -4.49 -10.35 1.35
N ARG A 203 -5.06 -11.56 1.46
CA ARG A 203 -4.82 -12.46 2.61
C ARG A 203 -3.35 -12.85 2.73
N ASP A 204 -2.68 -13.09 1.61
CA ASP A 204 -1.28 -13.50 1.59
C ASP A 204 -0.34 -12.35 1.99
N PHE A 205 -0.52 -11.17 1.40
CA PHE A 205 0.24 -9.98 1.80
C PHE A 205 -0.03 -9.60 3.27
N ASN A 206 -1.25 -9.80 3.76
CA ASN A 206 -1.61 -9.51 5.15
C ASN A 206 -0.84 -10.35 6.19
N ARG A 207 -0.28 -11.50 5.79
CA ARG A 207 0.53 -12.37 6.66
C ARG A 207 1.98 -11.90 6.81
N MET A 208 2.38 -10.88 6.06
CA MET A 208 3.76 -10.42 6.00
C MET A 208 3.86 -8.94 6.42
N PRO A 209 4.41 -8.64 7.60
CA PRO A 209 4.69 -7.26 8.00
C PRO A 209 5.93 -6.76 7.26
N LEU A 210 5.77 -5.76 6.42
CA LEU A 210 6.79 -5.13 5.58
C LEU A 210 7.34 -3.88 6.26
N THR A 211 7.64 -3.97 7.55
CA THR A 211 8.26 -2.91 8.34
C THR A 211 9.76 -3.13 8.49
N ASP A 212 10.52 -2.05 8.64
CA ASP A 212 11.99 -2.11 8.65
C ASP A 212 12.55 -2.95 9.81
N ASP A 213 11.89 -2.94 10.96
CA ASP A 213 12.26 -3.73 12.13
C ASP A 213 12.11 -5.25 11.90
N GLN A 214 11.24 -5.64 10.98
CA GLN A 214 10.98 -7.04 10.63
C GLN A 214 11.96 -7.59 9.60
N PHE A 215 12.77 -6.75 8.95
CA PHE A 215 13.74 -7.18 7.95
C PHE A 215 15.07 -7.64 8.56
N GLU A 216 15.71 -8.63 7.94
CA GLU A 216 17.02 -9.13 8.36
C GLU A 216 18.15 -8.11 8.15
N PHE A 217 18.01 -7.20 7.17
CA PHE A 217 18.93 -6.10 6.92
C PHE A 217 18.20 -4.85 6.39
N PRO A 218 18.77 -3.63 6.55
CA PRO A 218 18.24 -2.41 5.96
C PRO A 218 18.22 -2.48 4.42
N ASP A 219 17.14 -2.02 3.77
CA ASP A 219 16.95 -2.08 2.30
C ASP A 219 16.62 -3.47 1.72
N LEU A 220 16.08 -4.38 2.54
CA LEU A 220 15.61 -5.69 2.06
C LEU A 220 14.54 -5.61 0.97
N LEU A 221 13.64 -4.62 1.05
CA LEU A 221 12.63 -4.39 0.02
C LEU A 221 13.22 -3.92 -1.30
N GLY A 222 14.25 -3.07 -1.29
CA GLY A 222 14.97 -2.67 -2.50
C GLY A 222 15.58 -3.88 -3.19
N ALA A 223 16.25 -4.76 -2.44
CA ALA A 223 16.80 -6.01 -2.97
C ALA A 223 15.71 -6.96 -3.52
N ALA A 224 14.54 -7.02 -2.88
CA ALA A 224 13.41 -7.83 -3.37
C ALA A 224 12.75 -7.22 -4.61
N TYR A 225 12.72 -5.90 -4.73
CA TYR A 225 12.28 -5.20 -5.93
C TYR A 225 13.23 -5.47 -7.10
N GLU A 226 14.56 -5.41 -6.90
CA GLU A 226 15.52 -5.82 -7.92
C GLU A 226 15.31 -7.27 -8.37
N PHE A 227 15.00 -8.17 -7.44
CA PHE A 227 14.62 -9.54 -7.76
C PHE A 227 13.37 -9.60 -8.64
N LEU A 228 12.31 -8.83 -8.32
CA LEU A 228 11.09 -8.76 -9.12
C LEU A 228 11.37 -8.28 -10.55
N ILE A 229 12.11 -7.16 -10.69
CA ILE A 229 12.48 -6.64 -12.01
C ILE A 229 13.23 -7.68 -12.83
N LYS A 230 14.21 -8.35 -12.22
CA LYS A 230 14.92 -9.45 -12.88
C LYS A 230 13.98 -10.60 -13.26
N TYR A 231 13.09 -11.00 -12.34
CA TYR A 231 12.15 -12.10 -12.56
C TYR A 231 11.17 -11.81 -13.71
N PHE A 232 10.66 -10.58 -13.80
CA PHE A 232 9.80 -10.14 -14.89
C PHE A 232 10.55 -10.10 -16.22
N ALA A 233 11.77 -9.57 -16.25
CA ALA A 233 12.61 -9.55 -17.45
C ALA A 233 12.93 -10.96 -17.98
N GLU A 234 13.21 -11.92 -17.09
CA GLU A 234 13.43 -13.32 -17.47
C GLU A 234 12.12 -13.99 -17.95
N SER A 235 10.97 -13.60 -17.40
CA SER A 235 9.66 -14.19 -17.71
C SER A 235 8.99 -13.62 -18.97
N ALA A 236 9.27 -12.38 -19.36
CA ALA A 236 8.67 -11.72 -20.53
C ALA A 236 9.19 -12.24 -21.88
N GLY A 237 10.33 -12.94 -21.90
CA GLY A 237 10.96 -13.45 -23.13
C GLY A 237 11.51 -12.33 -24.05
N LYS A 238 12.15 -12.73 -25.17
CA LYS A 238 12.87 -11.84 -26.10
C LYS A 238 11.97 -10.93 -26.98
N LYS A 239 10.80 -10.49 -26.50
CA LYS A 239 9.97 -9.51 -27.21
C LYS A 239 10.05 -8.19 -26.46
N GLY A 240 10.76 -7.24 -27.08
CA GLY A 240 11.38 -6.07 -26.47
C GLY A 240 10.44 -5.10 -25.76
N GLY A 241 11.03 -4.36 -24.82
CA GLY A 241 10.47 -3.17 -24.21
C GLY A 241 11.39 -2.62 -23.13
N GLU A 242 11.59 -3.40 -22.06
CA GLU A 242 12.31 -2.96 -20.87
C GLU A 242 13.57 -3.83 -20.66
N PHE A 243 14.76 -3.24 -20.79
CA PHE A 243 16.02 -3.94 -20.57
C PHE A 243 16.46 -3.80 -19.11
N TYR A 244 16.38 -4.89 -18.36
CA TYR A 244 17.02 -4.98 -17.03
C TYR A 244 18.54 -5.00 -17.19
N THR A 245 19.23 -4.07 -16.52
CA THR A 245 20.70 -4.09 -16.44
C THR A 245 21.12 -5.01 -15.29
N PRO A 246 21.85 -6.12 -15.55
CA PRO A 246 22.24 -7.06 -14.50
C PRO A 246 23.04 -6.42 -13.37
N SER A 247 22.77 -6.83 -12.12
CA SER A 247 23.44 -6.32 -10.92
C SER A 247 24.99 -6.20 -11.04
N PRO A 248 25.73 -7.18 -11.60
CA PRO A 248 27.18 -7.04 -11.79
C PRO A 248 27.59 -5.87 -12.68
N VAL A 249 26.78 -5.52 -13.68
CA VAL A 249 27.04 -4.42 -14.62
C VAL A 249 26.81 -3.08 -13.93
N VAL A 250 25.67 -2.89 -13.25
CA VAL A 250 25.40 -1.63 -12.51
C VAL A 250 26.42 -1.41 -11.39
N GLN A 251 26.82 -2.46 -10.66
CA GLN A 251 27.88 -2.38 -9.64
C GLN A 251 29.25 -2.01 -10.24
N LEU A 252 29.58 -2.56 -11.41
CA LEU A 252 30.80 -2.20 -12.12
C LEU A 252 30.76 -0.72 -12.53
N MET A 253 29.63 -0.25 -13.07
CA MET A 253 29.45 1.15 -13.42
C MET A 253 29.63 2.07 -12.22
N GLY A 254 29.05 1.74 -11.04
CA GLY A 254 29.25 2.55 -9.82
C GLY A 254 30.70 2.62 -9.38
N LYS A 255 31.45 1.51 -9.51
CA LYS A 255 32.89 1.46 -9.20
C LYS A 255 33.76 2.24 -10.20
N ILE A 256 33.34 2.34 -11.46
CA ILE A 256 34.02 3.12 -12.49
C ILE A 256 33.74 4.61 -12.31
N LEU A 257 32.46 4.98 -12.15
CA LEU A 257 32.02 6.37 -12.08
C LEU A 257 32.40 7.04 -10.75
N GLN A 258 32.37 6.30 -9.65
CA GLN A 258 32.70 6.78 -8.29
C GLN A 258 32.03 8.13 -7.96
N PRO A 259 30.69 8.23 -8.05
CA PRO A 259 30.00 9.49 -7.80
C PRO A 259 30.34 10.09 -6.43
N ALA A 260 30.47 11.41 -6.39
CA ALA A 260 30.63 12.17 -5.15
C ALA A 260 29.32 12.22 -4.35
N MET A 261 29.39 12.63 -3.07
CA MET A 261 28.23 12.75 -2.18
C MET A 261 27.13 13.68 -2.72
N ASN A 262 27.50 14.68 -3.51
CA ASN A 262 26.62 15.68 -4.11
C ASN A 262 26.61 15.60 -5.63
N ALA A 263 26.86 14.42 -6.20
CA ALA A 263 26.87 14.25 -7.64
C ALA A 263 25.47 14.45 -8.23
N GLU A 264 25.44 14.94 -9.47
CA GLU A 264 24.28 14.93 -10.35
C GLU A 264 24.40 13.73 -11.28
N ILE A 265 23.43 12.82 -11.23
CA ILE A 265 23.38 11.60 -12.03
C ILE A 265 22.27 11.74 -13.05
N CYS A 266 22.58 11.47 -14.32
CA CYS A 266 21.62 11.53 -15.41
C CYS A 266 21.60 10.17 -16.15
N ASP A 267 20.41 9.58 -16.25
CA ASP A 267 20.13 8.42 -17.07
C ASP A 267 19.01 8.74 -18.08
N PRO A 268 19.34 9.01 -19.36
CA PRO A 268 18.36 9.40 -20.37
C PRO A 268 17.46 8.24 -20.85
N THR A 269 17.73 7.01 -20.42
CA THR A 269 16.97 5.80 -20.75
C THR A 269 16.89 4.91 -19.51
N ILE A 270 16.30 5.46 -18.45
CA ILE A 270 16.44 4.98 -17.07
C ILE A 270 15.80 3.60 -16.83
N GLY A 271 14.85 3.19 -17.67
CA GLY A 271 14.11 1.95 -17.52
C GLY A 271 13.48 1.83 -16.14
N SER A 272 13.74 0.71 -15.46
CA SER A 272 13.26 0.45 -14.10
C SER A 272 14.03 1.21 -13.00
N GLY A 273 14.98 2.08 -13.34
CA GLY A 273 15.79 2.82 -12.37
C GLY A 273 16.89 2.02 -11.67
N GLY A 274 17.14 0.77 -12.07
CA GLY A 274 18.12 -0.10 -11.40
C GLY A 274 19.54 0.48 -11.35
N LEU A 275 19.96 1.20 -12.40
CA LEU A 275 21.26 1.87 -12.42
C LEU A 275 21.34 2.99 -11.37
N VAL A 276 20.35 3.88 -11.33
CA VAL A 276 20.37 5.04 -10.40
C VAL A 276 20.20 4.61 -8.94
N ILE A 277 19.41 3.56 -8.67
CA ILE A 277 19.29 2.95 -7.33
C ILE A 277 20.66 2.43 -6.89
N ASN A 278 21.38 1.74 -7.78
CA ASN A 278 22.72 1.25 -7.47
C ASN A 278 23.70 2.39 -7.19
N MET A 279 23.61 3.49 -7.95
CA MET A 279 24.44 4.67 -7.70
C MET A 279 24.14 5.33 -6.35
N ARG A 280 22.86 5.48 -5.99
CA ARG A 280 22.44 5.96 -4.67
C ARG A 280 23.04 5.08 -3.57
N ASN A 281 22.90 3.76 -3.69
CA ASN A 281 23.43 2.79 -2.73
C ASN A 281 24.97 2.83 -2.66
N TYR A 282 25.65 3.06 -3.79
CA TYR A 282 27.11 3.27 -3.82
C TYR A 282 27.52 4.52 -3.02
N VAL A 283 26.84 5.65 -3.24
CA VAL A 283 27.09 6.91 -2.54
C VAL A 283 26.83 6.75 -1.04
N GLU A 284 25.70 6.15 -0.67
CA GLU A 284 25.34 5.92 0.74
C GLU A 284 26.36 5.01 1.44
N ALA A 285 26.77 3.91 0.81
CA ALA A 285 27.78 3.01 1.37
C ALA A 285 29.15 3.67 1.55
N ARG A 286 29.50 4.66 0.72
CA ARG A 286 30.79 5.35 0.75
C ARG A 286 30.83 6.54 1.70
N TYR A 287 29.75 7.32 1.76
CA TYR A 287 29.70 8.60 2.48
C TYR A 287 28.76 8.60 3.69
N GLY A 288 28.02 7.51 3.91
CA GLY A 288 27.05 7.36 5.00
C GLY A 288 25.71 8.05 4.74
N THR A 289 25.56 8.79 3.64
CA THR A 289 24.29 9.40 3.22
C THR A 289 24.30 9.65 1.71
N ALA A 290 23.13 9.50 1.08
CA ALA A 290 22.88 9.88 -0.31
C ALA A 290 21.91 11.06 -0.45
N ARG A 291 21.60 11.77 0.65
CA ARG A 291 20.59 12.86 0.66
C ARG A 291 20.91 14.04 -0.28
N ASN A 292 22.20 14.28 -0.54
CA ASN A 292 22.63 15.38 -1.40
C ASN A 292 22.81 14.97 -2.86
N LEU A 293 22.50 13.72 -3.20
CA LEU A 293 22.57 13.21 -4.57
C LEU A 293 21.37 13.71 -5.37
N THR A 294 21.61 14.22 -6.57
CA THR A 294 20.54 14.62 -7.49
C THR A 294 20.46 13.60 -8.63
N ILE A 295 19.26 13.09 -8.91
CA ILE A 295 19.02 12.06 -9.93
C ILE A 295 18.05 12.62 -10.97
N HIS A 296 18.45 12.55 -12.24
CA HIS A 296 17.64 12.86 -13.40
C HIS A 296 17.46 11.59 -14.24
N GLY A 297 16.21 11.30 -14.61
CA GLY A 297 15.85 10.11 -15.37
C GLY A 297 14.85 10.44 -16.47
N GLN A 298 14.99 9.80 -17.63
CA GLN A 298 13.99 9.81 -18.69
C GLN A 298 13.72 8.39 -19.17
N GLU A 299 12.45 8.07 -19.41
CA GLU A 299 12.02 6.82 -20.05
C GLU A 299 10.97 7.12 -21.12
N LEU A 300 10.98 6.34 -22.21
CA LEU A 300 9.98 6.43 -23.26
C LEU A 300 8.69 5.73 -22.80
N LYS A 301 7.55 6.40 -22.96
CA LYS A 301 6.23 5.79 -22.76
C LYS A 301 5.85 4.87 -23.93
#